data_AF-A0A522BLP9-F1
#
_entry.id   AF-A0A522BLP9-F1
#
_cell.length_a   1.000
_cell.length_b   1.000
_cell.length_c   1.000
_cell.angle_alpha   90.00
_cell.angle_beta   90.00
_cell.angle_gamma   90.00
#
_symmetry.space_group_name_H-M   'P 1'
#
loop_
_entity.id
_entity.type
_entity.pdbx_description
1 polymer ?
#
loop_
_entity_poly.entity_id
_entity_poly.type
_entity_poly.pdbx_seq_one_letter_code
_entity_poly.pdbx_strand_id
1 'polypeptide(L)' 'MNFSELKEKWPSSIVSRTEIPKFTGGAVAVGTIANADSQGTGPANRFKIGAKTVYTVDAVIAWLESKSQKNRG' A
#
# COMPACT_ATOMS: atom_id res chain seq x y z
N MET A 1 8.60 -10.28 -8.65
CA MET A 1 9.12 -9.29 -7.68
C MET A 1 8.64 -9.72 -6.31
N ASN A 2 9.52 -9.74 -5.30
CA ASN A 2 9.13 -10.06 -3.93
C ASN A 2 8.96 -8.75 -3.16
N PHE A 3 7.72 -8.41 -2.77
CA PHE A 3 7.44 -7.17 -2.06
C PHE A 3 7.79 -7.25 -0.55
N SER A 4 8.24 -8.41 -0.06
CA SER A 4 8.67 -8.60 1.34
C SER A 4 9.81 -7.66 1.73
N GLU A 5 10.68 -7.29 0.80
CA GLU A 5 11.77 -6.33 1.07
C GLU A 5 11.25 -4.94 1.47
N LEU A 6 10.06 -4.54 1.01
CA LEU A 6 9.44 -3.28 1.42
C LEU A 6 9.05 -3.32 2.89
N LYS A 7 8.61 -4.49 3.39
CA LYS A 7 8.27 -4.69 4.80
C LYS A 7 9.49 -4.54 5.69
N GLU A 8 10.61 -5.13 5.30
CA GLU A 8 11.85 -5.11 6.08
C GLU A 8 12.48 -3.71 6.17
N LYS A 9 12.35 -2.91 5.10
CA LYS A 9 12.92 -1.56 5.03
C LYS A 9 12.03 -0.49 5.66
N TRP A 10 10.73 -0.75 5.82
CA TRP A 10 9.81 0.22 6.39
C TRP A 10 9.91 0.24 7.92
N PRO A 11 10.05 1.41 8.57
CA PRO A 11 10.33 1.50 10.01
C PRO A 11 9.13 1.21 10.92
N SER A 12 7.98 0.78 10.39
CA SER A 12 6.73 0.60 11.14
C SER A 12 5.93 -0.60 10.63
N SER A 13 4.98 -1.09 11.44
CA SER A 13 4.03 -2.13 11.03
C SER A 13 2.84 -1.57 10.23
N ILE A 14 2.73 -0.24 10.16
CA ILE A 14 1.63 0.47 9.52
C ILE A 14 2.14 1.50 8.51
N VAL A 15 1.31 1.80 7.52
CA VAL A 15 1.58 2.83 6.50
C VAL A 15 0.37 3.74 6.41
N SER A 16 0.59 5.04 6.56
CA SER A 16 -0.47 6.03 6.30
C SER A 16 -0.71 6.17 4.80
N ARG A 17 -1.95 6.44 4.38
CA ARG A 17 -2.28 6.66 2.95
C ARG A 17 -1.40 7.71 2.28
N THR A 18 -1.01 8.74 3.03
CA THR A 18 -0.14 9.82 2.57
C THR A 18 1.32 9.39 2.39
N GLU A 19 1.76 8.31 3.03
CA GLU A 19 3.13 7.79 2.95
C GLU A 19 3.30 6.65 1.95
N ILE A 20 2.23 6.18 1.32
CA ILE A 20 2.26 5.15 0.28
C ILE A 20 3.26 5.45 -0.85
N PRO A 21 3.39 6.70 -1.36
CA PRO A 21 4.42 7.00 -2.35
C PRO A 21 5.82 6.73 -1.82
N LYS A 22 6.09 7.08 -0.55
CA LYS A 22 7.40 6.82 0.06
C LYS A 22 7.62 5.32 0.29
N PHE A 23 6.61 4.62 0.81
CA PHE A 23 6.66 3.17 1.05
C PHE A 23 6.95 2.37 -0.23
N THR A 24 6.37 2.80 -1.36
CA THR A 24 6.52 2.12 -2.66
C THR A 24 7.69 2.63 -3.51
N GLY A 25 8.52 3.54 -2.99
CA GLY A 25 9.59 4.16 -3.77
C GLY A 25 9.10 5.00 -4.97
N GLY A 26 7.86 5.51 -4.90
CA GLY A 26 7.22 6.32 -5.93
C GLY A 26 6.32 5.54 -6.90
N ALA A 27 6.22 4.21 -6.78
CA ALA A 27 5.43 3.41 -7.71
C ALA A 27 3.91 3.63 -7.58
N VAL A 28 3.43 4.05 -6.40
CA VAL A 28 2.00 4.34 -6.16
C VAL A 28 1.81 5.75 -5.61
N ALA A 29 1.07 6.58 -6.35
CA ALA A 29 0.68 7.91 -5.89
C ALA A 29 -0.46 7.86 -4.85
N VAL A 30 -0.54 8.89 -4.00
CA VAL A 30 -1.62 9.03 -2.99
C VAL A 30 -3.01 9.02 -3.63
N GLY A 31 -3.16 9.67 -4.80
CA GLY A 31 -4.42 9.68 -5.54
C GLY A 31 -4.85 8.29 -6.02
N THR A 32 -3.91 7.46 -6.45
CA THR A 32 -4.16 6.09 -6.90
C THR A 32 -4.76 5.24 -5.79
N ILE A 33 -4.15 5.28 -4.59
CA ILE A 33 -4.68 4.53 -3.46
C ILE A 33 -6.01 5.12 -2.95
N ALA A 34 -6.18 6.45 -2.97
CA ALA A 34 -7.45 7.07 -2.60
C ALA A 34 -8.61 6.66 -3.54
N ASN A 35 -8.34 6.54 -4.84
CA ASN A 35 -9.29 6.02 -5.83
C ASN A 35 -9.56 4.52 -5.64
N ALA A 36 -8.52 3.74 -5.32
CA ALA A 36 -8.72 2.32 -5.02
C ALA A 36 -9.59 2.13 -3.77
N ASP A 37 -9.35 2.91 -2.71
CA ASP A 37 -10.17 2.92 -1.50
C ASP A 37 -11.63 3.29 -1.78
N SER A 38 -11.87 4.32 -2.59
CA SER A 38 -13.24 4.75 -2.93
C SER A 38 -13.98 3.72 -3.78
N GLN A 39 -13.26 2.95 -4.60
CA GLN A 39 -13.79 1.84 -5.38
C GLN A 39 -13.91 0.54 -4.57
N GLY A 40 -13.45 0.51 -3.31
CA GLY A 40 -13.40 -0.72 -2.51
C GLY A 40 -12.36 -1.74 -2.99
N THR A 41 -11.41 -1.32 -3.84
CA THR A 41 -10.33 -2.15 -4.40
C THR A 41 -8.95 -1.80 -3.84
N GLY A 42 -8.90 -0.97 -2.79
CA GLY A 42 -7.69 -0.62 -2.05
C GLY A 42 -7.25 -1.71 -1.06
N PRO A 43 -6.18 -1.45 -0.27
CA PRO A 43 -5.74 -2.38 0.76
C PRO A 43 -6.85 -2.70 1.77
N ALA A 44 -6.91 -3.96 2.16
CA ALA A 44 -7.93 -4.46 3.09
C ALA A 44 -7.77 -3.87 4.50
N ASN A 45 -8.86 -3.90 5.28
CA ASN A 45 -8.88 -3.57 6.71
C ASN A 45 -8.28 -2.19 7.04
N ARG A 46 -8.52 -1.19 6.19
CA ARG A 46 -8.14 0.20 6.49
C ARG A 46 -8.78 0.66 7.80
N PHE A 47 -8.03 1.42 8.58
CA PHE A 47 -8.49 2.01 9.84
C PHE A 47 -8.01 3.45 9.96
N LYS A 48 -8.51 4.17 10.96
CA LYS A 48 -8.14 5.57 11.20
C LYS A 48 -7.31 5.72 12.46
N ILE A 49 -6.28 6.57 12.36
CA ILE A 49 -5.56 7.12 13.52
C ILE A 49 -5.73 8.64 13.43
N GLY A 50 -6.57 9.19 14.30
CA GLY A 50 -7.01 10.58 14.20
C GLY A 50 -7.67 10.85 12.84
N ALA A 51 -7.18 11.87 12.13
CA ALA A 51 -7.67 12.24 10.80
C ALA A 51 -7.06 11.40 9.65
N LYS A 52 -6.06 10.55 9.92
CA LYS A 52 -5.33 9.81 8.88
C LYS A 52 -5.93 8.43 8.66
N THR A 53 -6.06 8.04 7.39
CA THR A 53 -6.36 6.65 6.98
C THR A 53 -5.06 5.87 6.90
N VAL A 54 -5.05 4.67 7.47
CA VAL A 54 -3.87 3.85 7.72
C VAL A 54 -4.18 2.40 7.36
N TYR A 55 -3.15 1.68 6.92
CA TYR A 55 -3.19 0.26 6.62
C TYR A 55 -2.05 -0.46 7.34
N THR A 56 -2.19 -1.77 7.56
CA THR A 56 -1.05 -2.60 7.92
C THR A 56 -0.13 -2.76 6.70
N VAL A 57 1.18 -2.84 6.93
CA VAL A 57 2.16 -3.09 5.85
C VAL A 57 1.79 -4.32 5.03
N ASP A 58 1.34 -5.38 5.70
CA ASP A 58 0.92 -6.63 5.06
C ASP A 58 -0.28 -6.44 4.12
N ALA A 59 -1.27 -5.63 4.51
CA ALA A 59 -2.41 -5.33 3.65
C ALA A 59 -1.99 -4.54 2.41
N VAL A 60 -1.04 -3.61 2.55
CA VAL A 60 -0.51 -2.85 1.40
C VAL A 60 0.27 -3.78 0.47
N ILE A 61 1.11 -4.67 1.01
CA ILE A 61 1.88 -5.63 0.21
C ILE A 61 0.96 -6.57 -0.56
N ALA A 62 -0.02 -7.19 0.11
CA ALA A 62 -0.98 -8.06 -0.55
C ALA A 62 -1.75 -7.33 -1.66
N TRP A 63 -2.08 -6.06 -1.44
CA TRP A 63 -2.70 -5.23 -2.46
C TRP A 63 -1.77 -4.95 -3.64
N LEU A 64 -0.50 -4.60 -3.41
CA LEU A 64 0.50 -4.41 -4.47
C LEU A 64 0.71 -5.69 -5.29
N GLU A 65 0.79 -6.84 -4.63
CA GLU A 65 0.89 -8.14 -5.27
C GLU A 65 -0.30 -8.40 -6.20
N SER A 66 -1.52 -8.10 -5.74
CA SER A 66 -2.73 -8.24 -6.55
C SER A 66 -2.75 -7.34 -7.80
N LYS A 67 -2.04 -6.21 -7.76
CA LYS A 67 -1.92 -5.25 -8.86
C LYS A 67 -0.72 -5.50 -9.77
N SER A 68 0.30 -6.20 -9.27
CA SER A 68 1.50 -6.48 -10.04
C SER A 68 1.21 -7.56 -11.08
N GLN A 69 1.29 -7.21 -12.37
CA GLN A 69 1.33 -8.22 -13.41
C GLN A 69 2.71 -8.87 -13.42
N LYS A 70 2.74 -10.21 -13.29
CA LYS A 70 3.91 -11.00 -13.65
C LYS A 70 4.04 -10.86 -15.17
N ASN A 71 4.88 -9.95 -15.66
CA ASN A 71 5.29 -9.99 -17.06
C ASN A 71 5.94 -11.36 -17.28
N ARG A 72 5.21 -12.27 -17.93
CA ARG A 72 5.76 -13.41 -18.64
C ARG A 72 6.30 -12.83 -19.96
N GLY A 73 7.60 -12.63 -20.01
CA GLY A 73 8.35 -12.16 -21.17
C GLY A 73 9.83 -12.28 -20.87
#